data_AF-O18268-F1
#
_entry.id   AF-O18268-F1
#
_cell.length_a   1.000
_cell.length_b   1.000
_cell.length_c   1.000
_cell.angle_alpha   90.00
_cell.angle_beta   90.00
_cell.angle_gamma   90.00
#
_symmetry.space_group_name_H-M   'P 1'
#
loop_
_entity.id
_entity.type
_entity.pdbx_description
1 polymer ?
#
loop_
_entity_poly.entity_id
_entity_poly.type
_entity_poly.pdbx_seq_one_letter_code
_entity_poly.pdbx_strand_id
1 'polypeptide(L)'
;MNGKLILRLFLYLIFRFLHLLLLLESDIYALLLRLFDKKNQEDEVEIFNIFGRYRFDNTDVTRESDFLSFHEKSTIFEEICEEGWFIYNITERYVYFVKISPIEEDNFESTISIEKCSKLGIFLHQNAEKLARCQVDTFQRITRDLPPFRNKVLIFHSAPSCGGTTVGKLLQACDNSKLSLLVLGGLFFLQIIE
;
A
#
# COMPACT_ATOMS: atom_id res chain seq x y z
N MET A 1 -9.64 -14.44 -32.84
CA MET A 1 -8.92 -13.84 -31.69
C MET A 1 -9.77 -13.84 -30.41
N ASN A 2 -11.04 -13.43 -30.48
CA ASN A 2 -11.92 -13.08 -29.36
C ASN A 2 -12.05 -14.14 -28.24
N GLY A 3 -12.06 -15.44 -28.55
CA GLY A 3 -12.24 -16.50 -27.55
C GLY A 3 -11.22 -16.46 -26.39
N LYS A 4 -9.94 -16.14 -26.65
CA LYS A 4 -8.93 -15.97 -25.60
C LYS A 4 -9.18 -14.74 -24.71
N LEU A 5 -9.83 -13.72 -25.24
CA LEU A 5 -10.15 -12.47 -24.54
C LEU A 5 -11.40 -12.66 -23.66
N ILE A 6 -12.42 -13.34 -24.18
CA ILE A 6 -13.61 -13.78 -23.41
C ILE A 6 -13.19 -14.68 -22.23
N LEU A 7 -12.31 -15.66 -22.47
CA LEU A 7 -11.81 -16.53 -21.39
C LEU A 7 -11.04 -15.74 -20.31
N ARG A 8 -10.22 -14.75 -20.69
CA ARG A 8 -9.54 -13.87 -19.73
C ARG A 8 -10.52 -13.03 -18.91
N LEU A 9 -11.55 -12.46 -19.54
CA LEU A 9 -12.62 -11.75 -18.83
C LEU A 9 -13.38 -12.65 -17.85
N PHE A 10 -13.65 -13.90 -18.23
CA PHE A 10 -14.33 -14.86 -17.37
C PHE A 10 -13.48 -15.27 -16.16
N LEU A 11 -12.19 -15.56 -16.38
CA LEU A 11 -11.23 -15.84 -15.30
C LEU A 11 -11.07 -14.64 -14.35
N TYR A 12 -11.05 -13.43 -14.89
CA TYR A 12 -11.00 -12.19 -14.11
C TYR A 12 -12.27 -11.96 -13.27
N LEU A 13 -13.45 -12.23 -13.83
CA LEU A 13 -14.71 -12.18 -13.07
C LEU A 13 -14.76 -13.22 -11.95
N ILE A 14 -14.28 -14.45 -12.19
CA ILE A 14 -14.13 -15.47 -11.14
C ILE A 14 -13.16 -14.98 -10.06
N PHE A 15 -12.01 -14.43 -10.44
CA PHE A 15 -11.03 -13.90 -9.49
C PHE A 15 -11.59 -12.75 -8.65
N ARG A 16 -12.32 -11.81 -9.26
CA ARG A 16 -13.02 -10.72 -8.56
C ARG A 16 -14.09 -11.22 -7.59
N PHE A 17 -14.81 -12.28 -7.96
CA PHE A 17 -15.83 -12.89 -7.10
C PHE A 17 -15.21 -13.63 -5.91
N LEU A 18 -14.13 -14.39 -6.14
CA LEU A 18 -13.35 -15.03 -5.08
C LEU A 18 -12.70 -14.02 -4.14
N HIS A 19 -12.15 -12.92 -4.69
CA HIS A 19 -11.64 -11.79 -3.91
C HIS A 19 -12.72 -11.20 -3.00
N LEU A 20 -13.91 -10.93 -3.53
CA LEU A 20 -15.02 -10.37 -2.75
C LEU A 20 -15.47 -11.30 -1.62
N LEU A 21 -15.54 -12.62 -1.88
CA LEU A 21 -15.88 -13.61 -0.86
C LEU A 21 -14.81 -13.71 0.24
N LEU A 22 -13.54 -13.85 -0.13
CA LEU A 22 -12.43 -13.93 0.82
C LEU A 22 -12.29 -12.65 1.65
N LEU A 23 -12.46 -11.48 1.03
CA LEU A 23 -12.45 -10.19 1.74
C LEU A 23 -13.62 -10.08 2.72
N LEU A 24 -14.84 -10.52 2.33
CA LEU A 24 -16.00 -10.51 3.21
C LEU A 24 -15.82 -11.47 4.41
N GLU A 25 -15.32 -12.68 4.17
CA GLU A 25 -15.04 -13.66 5.23
C GLU A 25 -13.93 -13.17 6.16
N SER A 26 -12.86 -12.59 5.60
CA SER A 26 -11.76 -11.95 6.31
C SER A 26 -12.21 -10.76 7.16
N ASP A 27 -13.09 -9.91 6.63
CA ASP A 27 -13.62 -8.73 7.34
C ASP A 27 -14.56 -9.17 8.49
N ILE A 28 -15.38 -10.20 8.29
CA ILE A 28 -16.19 -10.82 9.34
C ILE A 28 -15.30 -11.45 10.41
N TYR A 29 -14.23 -12.16 10.03
CA TYR A 29 -13.28 -12.77 10.95
C TYR A 29 -12.55 -11.71 11.82
N ALA A 30 -12.02 -10.65 11.20
CA ALA A 30 -11.39 -9.53 11.90
C ALA A 30 -12.36 -8.81 12.86
N LEU A 31 -13.63 -8.67 12.46
CA LEU A 31 -14.67 -8.05 13.29
C LEU A 31 -15.08 -8.96 14.46
N LEU A 32 -15.14 -10.28 14.27
CA LEU A 32 -15.35 -11.25 15.36
C LEU A 32 -14.18 -11.22 16.34
N LEU A 33 -12.93 -11.20 15.86
CA LEU A 33 -11.75 -11.07 16.73
C LEU A 33 -11.83 -9.80 17.59
N ARG A 34 -12.13 -8.63 17.00
CA ARG A 34 -12.31 -7.37 17.75
C ARG A 34 -13.49 -7.38 18.74
N LEU A 35 -14.54 -8.15 18.49
CA LEU A 35 -15.68 -8.30 19.42
C LEU A 35 -15.31 -9.14 20.65
N PHE A 36 -14.45 -10.15 20.50
CA PHE A 36 -14.03 -11.01 21.60
C PHE A 36 -12.80 -10.47 22.35
N ASP A 37 -11.78 -9.96 21.65
CA ASP A 37 -10.56 -9.45 22.28
C ASP A 37 -10.59 -7.93 22.47
N LYS A 38 -11.14 -7.52 23.62
CA LYS A 38 -11.30 -6.11 24.00
C LYS A 38 -10.00 -5.37 24.29
N LYS A 39 -8.83 -6.02 24.29
CA LYS A 39 -7.55 -5.35 24.55
C LYS A 39 -7.11 -4.44 23.41
N ASN A 40 -7.43 -4.81 22.18
CA ASN A 40 -6.82 -4.26 20.98
C ASN A 40 -7.56 -3.00 20.48
N GLN A 41 -7.78 -2.02 21.38
CA GLN A 41 -8.39 -0.73 21.02
C GLN A 41 -7.42 0.24 20.31
N GLU A 42 -6.11 -0.04 20.37
CA GLU A 42 -5.04 0.71 19.69
C GLU A 42 -4.65 0.07 18.34
N ASP A 43 -5.29 -1.03 17.94
CA ASP A 43 -5.03 -1.76 16.68
C ASP A 43 -5.63 -1.05 15.45
N GLU A 44 -4.88 -0.07 14.97
CA GLU A 44 -5.24 0.85 13.89
C GLU A 44 -4.91 0.34 12.48
N VAL A 45 -4.17 -0.77 12.39
CA VAL A 45 -3.76 -1.43 11.14
C VAL A 45 -4.21 -2.88 11.15
N GLU A 46 -4.64 -3.38 10.00
CA GLU A 46 -4.95 -4.80 9.77
C GLU A 46 -3.92 -5.40 8.81
N ILE A 47 -3.36 -6.55 9.17
CA ILE A 47 -2.37 -7.31 8.40
C ILE A 47 -3.04 -8.53 7.78
N PHE A 48 -2.73 -8.80 6.51
CA PHE A 48 -3.29 -9.90 5.74
C PHE A 48 -2.17 -10.69 5.06
N ASN A 49 -2.24 -12.02 5.15
CA ASN A 49 -1.39 -12.91 4.37
C ASN A 49 -1.90 -12.96 2.92
N ILE A 50 -0.99 -12.98 1.94
CA ILE A 50 -1.31 -13.03 0.51
C ILE A 50 -1.15 -14.47 -0.01
N PHE A 51 -2.22 -15.04 -0.56
CA PHE A 51 -2.26 -16.42 -1.08
C PHE A 51 -2.33 -16.49 -2.61
N GLY A 52 -2.76 -15.40 -3.25
CA GLY A 52 -2.86 -15.30 -4.70
C GLY A 52 -2.67 -13.86 -5.15
N ARG A 53 -2.13 -13.67 -6.36
CA ARG A 53 -1.92 -12.35 -6.96
C ARG A 53 -2.41 -12.41 -8.40
N TYR A 54 -3.28 -11.50 -8.81
CA TYR A 54 -3.73 -11.41 -10.21
C TYR A 54 -4.13 -9.98 -10.55
N ARG A 55 -3.53 -9.47 -11.62
CA ARG A 55 -3.76 -8.12 -12.12
C ARG A 55 -4.13 -8.18 -13.60
N PHE A 56 -5.31 -7.67 -13.94
CA PHE A 56 -5.86 -7.78 -15.28
C PHE A 56 -5.21 -6.79 -16.26
N ASP A 57 -4.94 -5.57 -15.80
CA ASP A 57 -4.14 -4.58 -16.51
C ASP A 57 -3.21 -3.82 -15.55
N ASN A 58 -2.06 -3.39 -16.06
CA ASN A 58 -1.13 -2.53 -15.34
C ASN A 58 -1.73 -1.14 -15.06
N THR A 59 -2.68 -0.70 -15.91
CA THR A 59 -3.42 0.57 -15.76
C THR A 59 -4.77 0.42 -15.03
N ASP A 60 -5.11 -0.76 -14.48
CA ASP A 60 -6.34 -0.89 -13.67
C ASP A 60 -6.27 0.03 -12.44
N VAL A 61 -7.36 0.76 -12.21
CA VAL A 61 -7.52 1.74 -11.12
C VAL A 61 -7.78 1.02 -9.79
N THR A 62 -8.39 -0.16 -9.83
CA THR A 62 -8.95 -0.86 -8.67
C THR A 62 -7.95 -1.86 -8.04
N ARG A 63 -6.72 -1.38 -7.80
CA ARG A 63 -5.61 -2.17 -7.22
C ARG A 63 -5.84 -2.76 -5.84
N GLU A 64 -6.85 -2.28 -5.13
CA GLU A 64 -7.36 -2.89 -3.90
C GLU A 64 -7.63 -4.40 -4.04
N SER A 65 -7.90 -4.88 -5.26
CA SER A 65 -8.18 -6.29 -5.54
C SER A 65 -7.02 -7.07 -6.15
N ASP A 66 -5.82 -6.52 -6.27
CA ASP A 66 -4.70 -7.20 -6.94
C ASP A 66 -4.23 -8.49 -6.21
N PHE A 67 -4.64 -8.66 -4.94
CA PHE A 67 -4.22 -9.74 -4.05
C PHE A 67 -5.43 -10.49 -3.48
N LEU A 68 -5.42 -11.83 -3.54
CA LEU A 68 -6.25 -12.66 -2.66
C LEU A 68 -5.55 -12.75 -1.31
N SER A 69 -6.12 -12.09 -0.31
CA SER A 69 -5.55 -12.01 1.03
C SER A 69 -6.61 -12.21 2.12
N PHE A 70 -6.19 -12.67 3.28
CA PHE A 70 -7.05 -12.96 4.44
C PHE A 70 -6.38 -12.46 5.71
N HIS A 71 -7.17 -11.94 6.65
CA HIS A 71 -6.72 -11.32 7.89
C HIS A 71 -5.89 -12.30 8.73
N GLU A 72 -4.72 -11.85 9.15
CA GLU A 72 -3.79 -12.59 10.00
C GLU A 72 -3.83 -12.06 11.43
N LYS A 73 -3.71 -10.73 11.57
CA LYS A 73 -3.75 -10.02 12.84
C LYS A 73 -4.11 -8.55 12.60
N SER A 74 -4.45 -7.86 13.68
CA SER A 74 -4.41 -6.41 13.71
C SER A 74 -3.18 -5.95 14.53
N THR A 75 -2.78 -4.68 14.40
CA THR A 75 -1.59 -4.11 15.07
C THR A 75 -1.60 -2.58 15.05
N ILE A 76 -0.65 -1.97 15.74
CA ILE A 76 -0.39 -0.52 15.77
C ILE A 76 0.33 -0.04 14.49
N PHE A 77 0.32 1.27 14.23
CA PHE A 77 0.87 1.83 12.99
C PHE A 77 2.41 1.76 12.92
N GLU A 78 3.07 1.73 14.06
CA GLU A 78 4.52 1.68 14.20
C GLU A 78 5.12 0.39 13.60
N GLU A 79 4.39 -0.74 13.63
CA GLU A 79 4.86 -2.01 13.04
C GLU A 79 4.88 -1.95 11.49
N ILE A 80 4.08 -1.08 10.87
CA ILE A 80 4.16 -0.82 9.41
C ILE A 80 5.03 0.39 9.05
N CYS A 81 5.72 0.96 10.05
CA CYS A 81 6.81 1.91 9.85
C CYS A 81 8.20 1.23 9.84
N GLU A 82 8.27 -0.09 10.07
CA GLU A 82 9.46 -0.91 9.86
C GLU A 82 9.90 -0.94 8.38
N GLU A 83 11.18 -1.26 8.14
CA GLU A 83 11.69 -1.47 6.78
C GLU A 83 10.93 -2.59 6.03
N GLY A 84 10.82 -2.40 4.71
CA GLY A 84 10.15 -3.32 3.79
C GLY A 84 8.67 -3.01 3.54
N TRP A 85 8.03 -2.12 4.31
CA TRP A 85 6.63 -1.70 4.10
C TRP A 85 6.52 -0.49 3.16
N PHE A 86 5.69 -0.59 2.12
CA PHE A 86 5.50 0.48 1.12
C PHE A 86 4.05 0.68 0.72
N ILE A 87 3.64 1.96 0.57
CA ILE A 87 2.29 2.35 0.11
C ILE A 87 2.07 1.84 -1.32
N TYR A 88 1.13 0.90 -1.47
CA TYR A 88 0.77 0.26 -2.73
C TYR A 88 -0.45 0.90 -3.41
N ASN A 89 -1.44 1.30 -2.61
CA ASN A 89 -2.64 1.98 -3.08
C ASN A 89 -3.24 2.91 -2.00
N ILE A 90 -3.99 3.93 -2.42
CA ILE A 90 -4.83 4.74 -1.52
C ILE A 90 -6.19 4.84 -2.17
N THR A 91 -7.24 4.41 -1.46
CA THR A 91 -8.64 4.55 -1.88
C THR A 91 -9.32 5.64 -1.05
N GLU A 92 -10.62 5.83 -1.22
CA GLU A 92 -11.42 6.77 -0.41
C GLU A 92 -11.52 6.34 1.06
N ARG A 93 -11.26 5.06 1.39
CA ARG A 93 -11.45 4.48 2.73
C ARG A 93 -10.16 3.99 3.38
N TYR A 94 -9.26 3.40 2.60
CA TYR A 94 -8.08 2.71 3.13
C TYR A 94 -6.79 3.12 2.41
N VAL A 95 -5.72 3.26 3.19
CA VAL A 95 -4.34 3.21 2.70
C VAL A 95 -3.90 1.76 2.74
N TYR A 96 -3.42 1.24 1.62
CA TYR A 96 -2.91 -0.12 1.47
C TYR A 96 -1.38 -0.10 1.35
N PHE A 97 -0.72 -0.90 2.18
CA PHE A 97 0.71 -1.10 2.19
C PHE A 97 1.02 -2.55 1.82
N VAL A 98 2.19 -2.81 1.23
CA VAL A 98 2.72 -4.17 1.07
C VAL A 98 4.07 -4.30 1.74
N LYS A 99 4.34 -5.45 2.36
CA LYS A 99 5.69 -5.83 2.79
C LYS A 99 6.38 -6.59 1.67
N ILE A 100 7.61 -6.20 1.36
CA ILE A 100 8.55 -6.95 0.51
C ILE A 100 9.81 -7.21 1.34
N SER A 101 10.44 -8.38 1.15
CA SER A 101 11.83 -8.58 1.59
C SER A 101 12.82 -7.97 0.60
N PRO A 102 14.07 -7.72 1.00
CA PRO A 102 15.16 -7.46 0.06
C PRO A 102 15.41 -8.72 -0.80
N ILE A 103 15.89 -8.53 -2.03
CA ILE A 103 16.33 -9.65 -2.88
C ILE A 103 17.75 -10.03 -2.44
N GLU A 104 18.11 -11.32 -2.46
CA GLU A 104 19.16 -11.97 -1.65
C GLU A 104 20.58 -11.35 -1.60
N GLU A 105 20.92 -10.38 -2.46
CA GLU A 105 22.20 -9.65 -2.45
C GLU A 105 22.06 -8.10 -2.39
N ASP A 106 20.84 -7.56 -2.45
CA ASP A 106 20.54 -6.12 -2.50
C ASP A 106 19.91 -5.63 -1.18
N ASN A 107 20.39 -4.49 -0.65
CA ASN A 107 19.65 -3.72 0.36
C ASN A 107 18.31 -3.20 -0.20
N PHE A 108 17.42 -2.68 0.64
CA PHE A 108 16.17 -2.07 0.17
C PHE A 108 16.43 -0.91 -0.80
N GLU A 109 17.28 0.05 -0.46
CA GLU A 109 17.56 1.23 -1.31
C GLU A 109 17.96 0.85 -2.74
N SER A 110 18.78 -0.19 -2.91
CA SER A 110 19.16 -0.71 -4.22
C SER A 110 18.04 -1.50 -4.88
N THR A 111 17.33 -2.36 -4.14
CA THR A 111 16.21 -3.20 -4.64
C THR A 111 15.10 -2.38 -5.33
N ILE A 112 14.72 -1.24 -4.75
CA ILE A 112 13.62 -0.38 -5.21
C ILE A 112 14.08 0.93 -5.86
N SER A 113 15.39 1.05 -6.16
CA SER A 113 15.97 2.15 -6.92
C SER A 113 15.31 2.37 -8.28
N ILE A 114 15.25 3.62 -8.73
CA ILE A 114 14.63 4.02 -10.02
C ILE A 114 15.28 3.26 -11.20
N GLU A 115 16.60 3.06 -11.11
CA GLU A 115 17.43 2.43 -12.15
C GLU A 115 17.11 0.95 -12.32
N LYS A 116 16.97 0.19 -11.22
CA LYS A 116 16.55 -1.23 -11.26
C LYS A 116 15.05 -1.38 -11.49
N CYS A 117 14.23 -0.45 -10.98
CA CYS A 117 12.80 -0.66 -10.75
C CYS A 117 11.88 0.32 -11.51
N SER A 118 12.09 0.47 -12.83
CA SER A 118 11.31 1.38 -13.71
C SER A 118 9.77 1.19 -13.73
N LYS A 119 9.26 0.13 -13.08
CA LYS A 119 7.82 -0.14 -12.91
C LYS A 119 7.51 -0.59 -11.48
N LEU A 120 7.85 0.24 -10.48
CA LEU A 120 7.61 -0.03 -9.05
C LEU A 120 6.23 -0.65 -8.75
N GLY A 121 5.16 -0.11 -9.33
CA GLY A 121 3.80 -0.63 -9.11
C GLY A 121 3.54 -2.05 -9.63
N ILE A 122 4.41 -2.61 -10.49
CA ILE A 122 4.41 -4.04 -10.87
C ILE A 122 5.36 -4.81 -9.95
N PHE A 123 6.53 -4.26 -9.62
CA PHE A 123 7.49 -4.90 -8.72
C PHE A 123 6.91 -5.16 -7.32
N LEU A 124 6.25 -4.16 -6.73
CA LEU A 124 5.54 -4.29 -5.46
C LEU A 124 4.46 -5.39 -5.56
N HIS A 125 3.67 -5.40 -6.64
CA HIS A 125 2.67 -6.46 -6.87
C HIS A 125 3.29 -7.86 -7.00
N GLN A 126 4.43 -7.98 -7.68
CA GLN A 126 5.08 -9.26 -7.93
C GLN A 126 5.78 -9.84 -6.70
N ASN A 127 6.25 -8.99 -5.77
CA ASN A 127 7.04 -9.41 -4.62
C ASN A 127 6.30 -9.33 -3.27
N ALA A 128 5.15 -8.63 -3.17
CA ALA A 128 4.40 -8.42 -1.93
C ALA A 128 4.10 -9.71 -1.15
N GLU A 129 4.74 -9.89 0.00
CA GLU A 129 4.57 -11.03 0.90
C GLU A 129 3.30 -10.91 1.74
N LYS A 130 3.10 -9.70 2.30
CA LYS A 130 1.93 -9.35 3.12
C LYS A 130 1.31 -8.05 2.63
N LEU A 131 0.00 -7.93 2.84
CA LEU A 131 -0.76 -6.70 2.66
C LEU A 131 -1.09 -6.15 4.04
N ALA A 132 -1.08 -4.83 4.18
CA ALA A 132 -1.67 -4.15 5.33
C ALA A 132 -2.67 -3.10 4.85
N ARG A 133 -3.72 -2.84 5.64
CA ARG A 133 -4.63 -1.70 5.42
C ARG A 133 -4.87 -0.95 6.73
N CYS A 134 -4.93 0.37 6.66
CA CYS A 134 -5.43 1.23 7.73
C CYS A 134 -6.44 2.24 7.15
N GLN A 135 -7.30 2.82 7.98
CA GLN A 135 -8.24 3.84 7.51
C GLN A 135 -7.51 5.11 7.06
N VAL A 136 -8.04 5.78 6.05
CA VAL A 136 -7.47 7.04 5.52
C VAL A 136 -7.45 8.13 6.59
N ASP A 137 -8.51 8.28 7.38
CA ASP A 137 -8.57 9.30 8.44
C ASP A 137 -7.55 9.02 9.55
N THR A 138 -7.37 7.76 9.92
CA THR A 138 -6.32 7.28 10.84
C THR A 138 -4.92 7.62 10.32
N PHE A 139 -4.63 7.27 9.07
CA PHE A 139 -3.36 7.63 8.41
C PHE A 139 -3.15 9.15 8.37
N GLN A 140 -4.18 9.92 8.03
CA GLN A 140 -4.14 11.38 8.01
C GLN A 140 -3.91 12.01 9.38
N ARG A 141 -4.37 11.38 10.46
CA ARG A 141 -4.09 11.84 11.83
C ARG A 141 -2.63 11.58 12.16
N ILE A 142 -2.18 10.32 12.08
CA ILE A 142 -0.81 9.91 12.46
C ILE A 142 0.23 10.69 11.65
N THR A 143 0.02 10.85 10.34
CA THR A 143 0.96 11.60 9.48
C THR A 143 1.04 13.10 9.78
N ARG A 144 0.09 13.69 10.53
CA ARG A 144 0.15 15.08 11.01
C ARG A 144 0.98 15.25 12.28
N ASP A 145 1.11 14.19 13.07
CA ASP A 145 1.89 14.20 14.31
C ASP A 145 3.36 13.79 14.08
N LEU A 146 3.73 13.41 12.84
CA LEU A 146 5.11 13.14 12.43
C LEU A 146 5.99 14.40 12.47
N PRO A 147 7.28 14.29 12.88
CA PRO A 147 8.18 15.42 12.93
C PRO A 147 8.53 15.96 11.52
N PRO A 148 8.62 17.28 11.31
CA PRO A 148 8.86 17.85 9.99
C PRO A 148 10.30 17.58 9.50
N PHE A 149 10.40 17.04 8.28
CA PHE A 149 11.67 16.70 7.60
C PHE A 149 12.45 17.94 7.15
N ARG A 150 13.09 18.63 8.10
CA ARG A 150 13.87 19.84 7.84
C ARG A 150 15.03 19.59 6.86
N ASN A 151 15.19 20.50 5.90
CA ASN A 151 16.29 20.59 4.93
C ASN A 151 16.43 19.44 3.91
N LYS A 152 15.53 18.44 3.90
CA LYS A 152 15.67 17.26 3.02
C LYS A 152 14.73 17.34 1.81
N VAL A 153 15.27 17.09 0.62
CA VAL A 153 14.47 17.07 -0.62
C VAL A 153 13.74 15.73 -0.71
N LEU A 154 12.53 15.68 -0.17
CA LEU A 154 11.59 14.57 -0.35
C LEU A 154 11.11 14.52 -1.80
N ILE A 155 11.81 13.74 -2.62
CA ILE A 155 11.29 13.35 -3.93
C ILE A 155 10.10 12.43 -3.65
N PHE A 156 8.88 12.90 -3.97
CA PHE A 156 7.61 12.16 -3.84
C PHE A 156 7.30 11.30 -5.04
N HIS A 157 7.00 10.05 -4.71
CA HIS A 157 7.58 9.02 -5.52
C HIS A 157 6.97 7.68 -4.99
N SER A 158 6.04 7.09 -5.75
CA SER A 158 5.25 5.87 -5.44
C SER A 158 4.86 5.01 -6.70
N ALA A 159 3.59 4.83 -7.05
CA ALA A 159 3.12 4.25 -8.33
C ALA A 159 1.97 5.09 -8.89
N PRO A 160 1.51 4.92 -10.14
CA PRO A 160 0.32 5.63 -10.63
C PRO A 160 -0.88 5.41 -9.71
N SER A 161 -1.76 6.39 -9.54
CA SER A 161 -3.01 6.32 -8.76
C SER A 161 -2.92 6.00 -7.25
N CYS A 162 -1.81 5.54 -6.69
CA CYS A 162 -1.69 5.18 -5.26
C CYS A 162 -1.54 6.38 -4.30
N GLY A 163 -2.17 7.51 -4.61
CA GLY A 163 -2.23 8.68 -3.73
C GLY A 163 -0.89 9.34 -3.39
N GLY A 164 0.20 9.15 -4.15
CA GLY A 164 1.49 9.81 -3.89
C GLY A 164 1.39 11.33 -3.76
N THR A 165 0.55 11.97 -4.59
CA THR A 165 0.22 13.40 -4.49
C THR A 165 -0.54 13.76 -3.20
N THR A 166 -1.34 12.85 -2.66
CA THR A 166 -2.05 13.01 -1.38
C THR A 166 -1.08 12.89 -0.20
N VAL A 167 -0.14 11.93 -0.24
CA VAL A 167 0.91 11.78 0.77
C VAL A 167 1.85 12.99 0.76
N GLY A 168 2.25 13.46 -0.43
CA GLY A 168 3.05 14.69 -0.57
C GLY A 168 2.33 15.93 -0.05
N LYS A 169 1.01 16.06 -0.32
CA LYS A 169 0.19 17.15 0.23
C LYS A 169 -0.03 17.05 1.75
N LEU A 170 -0.13 15.83 2.30
CA LEU A 170 -0.18 15.62 3.74
C LEU A 170 1.13 16.11 4.38
N LEU A 171 2.27 15.61 3.93
CA LEU A 171 3.57 16.01 4.48
C LEU A 171 3.87 17.51 4.25
N GLN A 172 3.38 18.10 3.14
CA GLN A 172 3.40 19.56 2.94
C GLN A 172 2.52 20.32 3.96
N ALA A 173 1.35 19.81 4.31
CA ALA A 173 0.46 20.43 5.31
C ALA A 173 1.01 20.31 6.75
N CYS A 174 1.97 19.41 6.98
CA CYS A 174 2.66 19.24 8.26
C CYS A 174 3.92 20.13 8.36
N ASP A 175 4.47 20.57 7.22
CA ASP A 175 5.65 21.43 7.17
C ASP A 175 5.33 22.90 7.51
N ASN A 176 5.34 23.17 8.81
CA ASN A 176 5.19 24.52 9.37
C ASN A 176 6.36 25.47 9.05
N SER A 177 7.42 25.04 8.33
CA SER A 177 8.61 25.88 8.07
C SER A 177 8.42 26.99 7.02
N LYS A 178 7.30 26.98 6.29
CA LYS A 178 7.03 27.78 5.08
C LYS A 178 7.94 27.44 3.87
N LEU A 179 8.76 26.39 3.95
CA LEU A 179 9.50 25.91 2.78
C LEU A 179 8.53 25.27 1.79
N SER A 180 8.81 25.45 0.51
CA SER A 180 7.89 25.06 -0.56
C SER A 180 8.10 23.58 -0.92
N LEU A 181 7.49 22.68 -0.16
CA LEU A 181 7.49 21.24 -0.47
C LEU A 181 6.83 21.02 -1.84
N LEU A 182 7.67 20.80 -2.86
CA LEU A 182 7.28 20.90 -4.26
C LEU A 182 6.76 19.56 -4.79
N VAL A 183 5.47 19.27 -4.56
CA VAL A 183 4.81 18.03 -5.00
C VAL A 183 4.62 18.01 -6.53
N LEU A 184 5.71 17.73 -7.27
CA LEU A 184 5.69 17.46 -8.71
C LEU A 184 4.99 16.12 -8.98
N GLY A 185 3.93 16.15 -9.79
CA GLY A 185 3.14 14.97 -10.10
C GLY A 185 3.71 14.13 -11.25
N GLY A 186 4.60 13.16 -10.97
CA GLY A 186 4.90 12.07 -11.91
C GLY A 186 6.17 11.25 -11.64
N LEU A 187 6.03 9.91 -11.70
CA LEU A 187 7.04 8.81 -11.66
C LEU A 187 8.14 8.82 -10.56
N PHE A 188 8.48 7.64 -10.01
CA PHE A 188 8.08 7.46 -8.61
C PHE A 188 8.71 6.26 -7.77
N PHE A 189 9.45 6.50 -6.65
CA PHE A 189 9.68 5.74 -5.35
C PHE A 189 10.42 6.57 -4.20
N LEU A 190 9.85 6.77 -2.98
CA LEU A 190 10.19 7.87 -2.00
C LEU A 190 11.58 7.79 -1.34
N GLN A 191 12.34 8.91 -1.31
CA GLN A 191 13.66 8.96 -0.67
C GLN A 191 13.91 10.25 0.16
N ILE A 192 14.70 10.09 1.23
CA ILE A 192 15.14 11.14 2.18
C ILE A 192 16.65 11.35 1.98
N ILE A 193 17.04 12.38 1.24
CA ILE A 193 18.46 12.73 0.97
C ILE A 193 18.97 13.67 2.09
N GLU A 194 20.20 13.46 2.56
CA GLU A 194 20.94 14.36 3.48
C GLU A 194 21.86 15.33 2.75
#